data_AF-A0A3B8IFI6-F1
#
_entry.id   AF-A0A3B8IFI6-F1
#
_cell.length_a   1.000
_cell.length_b   1.000
_cell.length_c   1.000
_cell.angle_alpha   90.00
_cell.angle_beta   90.00
_cell.angle_gamma   90.00
#
_symmetry.space_group_name_H-M   'P 1'
#
loop_
_entity.id
_entity.type
_entity.pdbx_description
1 polymer ?
#
loop_
_entity_poly.entity_id
_entity_poly.type
_entity_poly.pdbx_seq_one_letter_code
_entity_poly.pdbx_strand_id
1 'polypeptide(L)' 'MDVQTWTYIIVGITFALYIGIAVWSRAGSTKEFYVAGGGVHPLANGMATAADWMSAASFISMAGLIS' A
#
# COMPACT_ATOMS: atom_id res chain seq x y z
N MET A 1 12.51 -18.10 18.02
CA MET A 1 11.35 -17.18 18.05
C MET A 1 10.18 -17.93 17.45
N ASP A 2 9.02 -17.88 18.10
CA ASP A 2 7.84 -18.59 17.60
C ASP A 2 7.22 -17.88 16.39
N VAL A 3 6.39 -18.61 15.63
CA VAL A 3 5.65 -18.09 14.48
C VAL A 3 4.84 -16.86 14.87
N GLN A 4 4.16 -16.88 16.02
CA GLN A 4 3.37 -15.73 16.48
C GLN A 4 4.22 -14.48 16.67
N THR A 5 5.43 -14.63 17.22
CA THR A 5 6.37 -13.51 17.40
C THR A 5 6.80 -12.94 16.05
N TRP A 6 7.10 -13.81 15.08
CA TRP A 6 7.45 -13.38 13.72
C TRP A 6 6.29 -12.66 13.04
N THR A 7 5.06 -13.15 13.17
CA THR A 7 3.86 -12.51 12.63
C THR A 7 3.73 -11.08 13.15
N TYR A 8 3.84 -10.87 14.46
CA TYR A 8 3.73 -9.53 15.03
C TYR A 8 4.83 -8.58 14.58
N ILE A 9 6.07 -9.07 14.45
CA ILE A 9 7.18 -8.27 13.95
C ILE A 9 6.92 -7.83 12.51
N ILE A 10 6.58 -8.77 11.63
CA ILE A 10 6.38 -8.49 10.21
C ILE A 10 5.19 -7.53 10.01
N VAL A 11 4.06 -7.80 10.67
CA VAL A 11 2.89 -6.92 10.61
C VAL A 11 3.21 -5.55 11.19
N GLY A 12 3.88 -5.47 12.34
CA GLY A 12 4.25 -4.19 12.94
C GLY A 12 5.16 -3.36 12.03
N ILE A 13 6.17 -3.98 11.41
CA ILE A 13 7.10 -3.31 10.50
C ILE A 13 6.39 -2.82 9.25
N THR A 14 5.51 -3.62 8.63
CA THR A 14 4.81 -3.20 7.41
C THR A 14 3.89 -2.02 7.69
N PHE A 15 3.13 -2.04 8.79
CA PHE A 15 2.30 -0.90 9.19
C PHE A 15 3.15 0.36 9.46
N ALA A 16 4.24 0.23 10.23
CA ALA A 16 5.12 1.36 10.52
C ALA A 16 5.71 1.96 9.24
N LEU A 17 6.11 1.13 8.27
CA LEU A 17 6.60 1.58 6.97
C LEU A 17 5.54 2.37 6.21
N TYR A 18 4.32 1.85 6.06
CA TYR A 18 3.24 2.55 5.35
C TYR A 18 2.85 3.86 6.01
N ILE A 19 2.78 3.90 7.35
CA ILE A 19 2.54 5.14 8.10
C ILE A 19 3.67 6.14 7.88
N GLY A 20 4.93 5.69 7.93
CA GLY A 20 6.10 6.53 7.65
C GLY A 20 6.03 7.16 6.25
N ILE A 21 5.69 6.37 5.23
CA ILE A 21 5.49 6.86 3.86
C ILE A 21 4.35 7.87 3.80
N ALA A 22 3.22 7.62 4.47
CA ALA A 22 2.09 8.54 4.48
C ALA A 22 2.44 9.89 5.13
N VAL A 23 3.26 9.89 6.18
CA VAL A 23 3.74 11.12 6.82
C VAL A 23 4.73 11.87 5.92
N TRP A 24 5.66 11.16 5.27
CA TRP A 24 6.64 11.77 4.36
C TRP A 24 5.96 12.36 3.12
N SER A 25 4.97 11.68 2.56
CA SER A 25 4.29 12.07 1.32
C SER A 25 3.07 12.98 1.55
N ARG A 26 3.02 13.71 2.67
CA ARG A 26 1.88 14.56 3.01
C ARG A 26 1.74 15.72 2.00
N ALA A 27 0.58 15.81 1.34
CA ALA A 27 0.27 16.88 0.40
C ALA A 27 0.15 18.24 1.12
N GLY A 28 0.77 19.28 0.55
CA GLY A 28 0.70 20.67 1.04
C GLY A 28 -0.36 21.52 0.34
N SER A 29 -0.94 21.04 -0.76
CA SER A 29 -1.96 21.75 -1.53
C SER A 29 -3.02 20.83 -2.12
N THR A 30 -4.15 21.39 -2.55
CA THR A 30 -5.21 20.64 -3.25
C THR A 30 -4.72 20.06 -4.58
N LYS A 31 -3.85 20.78 -5.31
CA LYS A 31 -3.26 20.28 -6.56
C LYS A 31 -2.37 19.05 -6.32
N GLU A 32 -1.58 19.05 -5.25
CA GLU A 32 -0.78 17.88 -4.87
C GLU A 32 -1.67 16.73 -4.41
N PHE A 33 -2.74 17.01 -3.67
CA PHE A 33 -3.65 15.98 -3.17
C PHE A 33 -4.42 15.25 -4.28
N TYR A 34 -4.95 16.00 -5.28
CA TYR A 34 -5.80 15.41 -6.31
C TYR A 34 -5.06 14.89 -7.54
N VAL A 35 -3.96 15.55 -7.93
CA VAL A 35 -3.24 15.20 -9.17
C VAL A 35 -1.75 14.99 -8.97
N ALA A 36 -1.27 14.93 -7.73
CA ALA A 36 0.16 14.76 -7.40
C ALA A 36 1.05 15.77 -8.16
N GLY A 37 0.55 17.00 -8.33
CA GLY A 37 1.24 18.06 -9.07
C GLY A 37 1.32 17.86 -10.59
N GLY A 38 0.80 16.75 -11.13
CA GLY A 38 0.85 16.39 -12.55
C GLY A 38 2.19 15.80 -13.03
N GLY A 39 3.10 15.47 -12.10
CA GLY A 39 4.48 15.06 -12.41
C GLY A 39 4.79 13.57 -12.26
N VAL A 40 3.81 12.72 -11.97
CA VAL A 40 4.04 11.28 -11.72
C VAL A 40 4.29 10.55 -13.04
N HIS A 41 5.39 9.78 -13.10
CA HIS A 41 5.74 8.99 -14.29
C HIS A 41 4.64 7.97 -14.63
N PRO A 42 4.26 7.79 -15.91
CA PRO A 42 3.14 6.92 -16.30
C PRO A 42 3.23 5.49 -15.77
N LEU A 43 4.42 4.88 -15.76
CA LEU A 43 4.61 3.54 -15.21
C LEU A 43 4.35 3.49 -13.69
N ALA A 44 4.80 4.50 -12.95
CA ALA A 44 4.55 4.57 -11.51
C ALA A 44 3.06 4.76 -11.21
N ASN A 45 2.39 5.60 -12.00
CA ASN A 45 0.94 5.80 -11.89
C ASN A 45 0.15 4.52 -12.24
N GLY A 46 0.59 3.79 -13.27
CA GLY A 46 0.00 2.50 -13.64
C GLY A 46 0.18 1.44 -12.55
N MET A 47 1.36 1.37 -11.92
CA MET A 47 1.61 0.49 -10.77
C MET A 47 0.75 0.86 -9.56
N ALA A 48 0.60 2.15 -9.26
CA ALA A 48 -0.27 2.62 -8.18
C ALA A 48 -1.74 2.22 -8.44
N THR A 49 -2.23 2.40 -9.67
CA THR A 49 -3.59 1.98 -10.05
C THR A 49 -3.76 0.47 -9.90
N ALA A 50 -2.79 -0.34 -10.35
CA ALA A 50 -2.85 -1.79 -10.18
C ALA A 50 -2.86 -2.21 -8.71
N ALA A 51 -2.09 -1.52 -7.86
CA ALA A 51 -2.09 -1.75 -6.42
C ALA A 51 -3.44 -1.41 -5.78
N ASP A 52 -4.07 -0.29 -6.16
CA ASP A 52 -5.39 0.10 -5.66
C ASP A 52 -6.50 -0.89 -6.04
N TRP A 53 -6.36 -1.59 -7.17
CA TRP A 53 -7.28 -2.65 -7.59
C TRP A 53 -7.10 -3.96 -6.80
N MET A 54 -5.94 -4.15 -6.15
CA MET A 54 -5.65 -5.34 -5.37
C MET A 54 -6.09 -5.13 -3.91
N SER A 55 -7.33 -5.50 -3.61
CA SER A 55 -7.83 -5.52 -2.23
C SER A 55 -7.43 -6.80 -1.48
N ALA A 56 -7.36 -6.71 -0.15
CA ALA A 56 -7.17 -7.90 0.71
C ALA A 56 -8.30 -8.93 0.50
N ALA A 57 -9.53 -8.47 0.25
CA ALA A 57 -10.65 -9.34 -0.06
C ALA A 57 -10.44 -10.12 -1.37
N SER A 58 -9.91 -9.45 -2.40
CA SER A 58 -9.57 -10.08 -3.68
C SER A 58 -8.52 -11.17 -3.48
N PHE A 59 -7.48 -10.89 -2.69
CA PHE A 59 -6.42 -11.86 -2.40
C PHE A 59 -6.96 -13.09 -1.63
N ILE A 60 -7.70 -12.86 -0.53
CA ILE A 60 -8.27 -13.93 0.28
C ILE A 60 -9.27 -14.76 -0.53
N SER A 61 -10.10 -14.11 -1.36
CA SER A 61 -11.08 -14.80 -2.22
C SER A 61 -10.40 -15.71 -3.23
N MET A 62 -9.32 -15.28 -3.87
CA MET A 62 -8.57 -16.11 -4.82
C MET A 62 -7.89 -17.30 -4.12
N ALA A 63 -7.32 -17.07 -2.93
CA ALA A 63 -6.75 -18.15 -2.12
C ALA A 63 -7.82 -19.17 -1.70
N GLY A 64 -9.01 -18.72 -1.33
CA GLY A 64 -10.14 -19.59 -0.98
C GLY A 64 -10.76 -20.34 -2.17
N LEU A 65 -10.69 -19.79 -3.39
CA LEU A 65 -11.17 -20.44 -4.61
C LEU A 65 -10.26 -21.57 -5.10
N ILE A 66 -8.97 -21.55 -4.74
CA ILE A 66 -7.95 -22.51 -5.18
C ILE A 66 -7.64 -23.56 -4.07
N SER A 67 -8.21 -23.39 -2.87
CA SER A 67 -7.99 -24.25 -1.70
C SER A 67 -8.77 -25.57 -1.73
#